data_AF-A0A817MYJ8-F1
#
_entry.id   AF-A0A817MYJ8-F1
#
_cell.length_a   1.000
_cell.length_b   1.000
_cell.length_c   1.000
_cell.angle_alpha   90.00
_cell.angle_beta   90.00
_cell.angle_gamma   90.00
#
_symmetry.space_group_name_H-M   'P 1'
#
loop_
_entity.id
_entity.type
_entity.pdbx_description
1 polymer ?
#
loop_
_entity_poly.entity_id
_entity_poly.type
_entity_poly.pdbx_seq_one_letter_code
_entity_poly.pdbx_strand_id
1 'polypeptide(L)'
;MISSTSYFNIEKTYFSQNSSQNSPIYVKGPISLGNTTTNNINYQTQLTDQNIQNIICDLTTTGDLRNNPDCINLFLTSPDIQQSISPNTTFCGIYCGYHGYFSCGSQTRFYAFVGNPDRCPSSCNPVNMNASPNNNTGADGIINVLTHELMETISNPLLNAWFDCQGYENADKW
;
A
#
# COMPACT_ATOMS: atom_id res chain seq x y z
N MET A 1 -15.81 -4.53 -6.42
CA MET A 1 -14.51 -3.92 -6.05
C MET A 1 -14.32 -4.06 -4.56
N ILE A 2 -13.09 -4.12 -4.05
CA ILE A 2 -12.85 -4.29 -2.60
C ILE A 2 -13.57 -3.22 -1.76
N SER A 3 -13.64 -1.98 -2.28
CA SER A 3 -14.30 -0.83 -1.66
C SER A 3 -15.82 -0.92 -1.50
N SER A 4 -16.47 -1.94 -2.08
CA SER A 4 -17.90 -2.21 -1.96
C SER A 4 -18.22 -3.46 -1.15
N THR A 5 -17.23 -4.06 -0.49
CA THR A 5 -17.40 -5.29 0.30
C THR A 5 -17.75 -5.01 1.75
N SER A 6 -18.27 -6.01 2.47
CA SER A 6 -18.43 -5.94 3.92
C SER A 6 -17.08 -5.78 4.63
N TYR A 7 -16.00 -6.33 4.08
CA TYR A 7 -14.64 -6.17 4.59
C TYR A 7 -14.25 -4.68 4.62
N PHE A 8 -14.45 -3.94 3.53
CA PHE A 8 -14.17 -2.50 3.52
C PHE A 8 -15.08 -1.68 4.45
N ASN A 9 -16.25 -2.19 4.85
CA ASN A 9 -17.08 -1.49 5.83
C ASN A 9 -16.45 -1.47 7.23
N ILE A 10 -15.47 -2.34 7.52
CA ILE A 10 -14.68 -2.30 8.76
C ILE A 10 -13.91 -0.98 8.82
N GLU A 11 -13.30 -0.54 7.70
CA GLU A 11 -12.57 0.74 7.63
C GLU A 11 -13.44 1.93 8.03
N LYS A 12 -14.75 1.90 7.70
CA LYS A 12 -15.69 2.98 8.02
C LYS A 12 -15.95 3.15 9.52
N THR A 13 -15.45 2.22 10.35
CA THR A 13 -15.52 2.35 11.82
C THR A 13 -14.35 3.15 12.40
N TYR A 14 -13.26 3.31 11.64
CA TYR A 14 -12.10 4.13 12.00
C TYR A 14 -12.36 5.61 11.71
N PHE A 15 -11.71 6.50 12.49
CA PHE A 15 -11.93 7.93 12.40
C PHE A 15 -10.73 8.75 12.87
N SER A 16 -10.60 9.99 12.38
CA SER A 16 -9.68 10.97 12.98
C SER A 16 -10.41 11.84 14.01
N GLN A 17 -9.77 12.14 15.13
CA GLN A 17 -10.29 13.03 16.15
C GLN A 17 -9.13 13.76 16.85
N ASN A 18 -9.07 15.09 16.73
CA ASN A 18 -7.95 15.87 17.29
C ASN A 18 -7.96 15.94 18.82
N SER A 19 -9.14 15.80 19.44
CA SER A 19 -9.29 15.68 20.89
C SER A 19 -10.60 14.96 21.20
N SER A 20 -10.72 14.36 22.38
CA SER A 20 -11.95 13.67 22.82
C SER A 20 -13.21 14.55 22.82
N GLN A 21 -13.05 15.89 22.71
CA GLN A 21 -14.15 16.85 22.66
C GLN A 21 -14.66 17.13 21.24
N ASN A 22 -13.88 16.84 20.19
CA ASN A 22 -14.27 17.07 18.81
C ASN A 22 -15.18 15.94 18.31
N SER A 23 -16.06 16.20 17.35
CA SER A 23 -16.76 15.11 16.66
C SER A 23 -15.77 14.29 15.82
N PRO A 24 -15.84 12.94 15.86
CA PRO A 24 -15.00 12.09 15.04
C PRO A 24 -15.33 12.27 13.55
N ILE A 25 -14.29 12.27 12.70
CA ILE A 25 -14.41 12.26 11.24
C ILE A 25 -14.10 10.84 10.77
N TYR A 26 -15.14 10.09 10.44
CA TYR A 26 -15.02 8.70 10.01
C TYR A 26 -14.49 8.56 8.58
N VAL A 27 -13.79 7.47 8.34
CA VAL A 27 -13.42 7.02 7.00
C VAL A 27 -14.67 6.91 6.12
N LYS A 28 -14.55 7.40 4.89
CA LYS A 28 -15.63 7.39 3.90
C LYS A 28 -15.30 6.41 2.77
N GLY A 29 -16.32 6.04 2.01
CA GLY A 29 -16.14 5.28 0.78
C GLY A 29 -17.35 5.39 -0.14
N PRO A 30 -17.32 4.66 -1.27
CA PRO A 30 -16.28 3.72 -1.68
C PRO A 30 -15.01 4.43 -2.20
N ILE A 31 -13.86 3.73 -2.15
CA ILE A 31 -12.68 4.11 -2.93
C ILE A 31 -13.00 3.94 -4.41
N SER A 32 -12.60 4.93 -5.21
CA SER A 32 -12.67 4.92 -6.67
C SER A 32 -11.28 4.82 -7.25
N LEU A 33 -11.11 3.99 -8.29
CA LEU A 33 -9.83 3.88 -8.99
C LEU A 33 -9.47 5.24 -9.63
N GLY A 34 -8.23 5.66 -9.38
CA GLY A 34 -7.63 6.83 -10.00
C GLY A 34 -7.16 6.55 -11.43
N ASN A 35 -6.08 7.22 -11.82
CA ASN A 35 -5.35 6.87 -13.03
C ASN A 35 -4.46 5.66 -12.75
N THR A 36 -4.22 4.84 -13.76
CA THR A 36 -3.21 3.78 -13.73
C THR A 36 -2.19 4.04 -14.82
N THR A 37 -0.94 3.77 -14.53
CA THR A 37 0.15 3.87 -15.50
C THR A 37 1.16 2.78 -15.21
N THR A 38 1.89 2.38 -16.24
CA THR A 38 3.05 1.49 -16.10
C THR A 38 4.29 2.32 -16.32
N ASN A 39 5.17 2.35 -15.33
CA ASN A 39 6.41 3.08 -15.48
C ASN A 39 7.43 2.20 -16.22
N ASN A 40 7.64 2.49 -17.51
CA ASN A 40 8.70 1.88 -18.33
C ASN A 40 9.95 2.77 -18.41
N ILE A 41 10.04 3.82 -17.58
CA ILE A 41 11.25 4.65 -17.48
C ILE A 41 12.34 3.80 -16.82
N ASN A 42 13.60 3.98 -17.26
CA ASN A 42 14.82 3.23 -16.89
C ASN A 42 15.20 3.27 -15.38
N TYR A 43 14.27 3.00 -14.47
CA TYR A 43 14.61 2.67 -13.10
C TYR A 43 15.18 1.25 -13.08
N GLN A 44 16.25 1.07 -12.31
CA GLN A 44 16.90 -0.22 -12.17
C GLN A 44 15.94 -1.21 -11.50
N THR A 45 16.19 -2.50 -11.68
CA THR A 45 15.45 -3.54 -10.96
C THR A 45 15.76 -3.56 -9.46
N GLN A 46 16.63 -2.68 -8.97
CA GLN A 46 16.88 -2.43 -7.55
C GLN A 46 16.35 -1.06 -7.18
N LEU A 47 15.27 -1.03 -6.39
CA LEU A 47 14.62 0.18 -5.95
C LEU A 47 14.86 0.42 -4.47
N THR A 48 15.26 1.63 -4.13
CA THR A 48 15.13 2.14 -2.76
C THR A 48 13.73 2.71 -2.55
N ASP A 49 13.35 2.89 -1.29
CA ASP A 49 12.11 3.61 -0.97
C ASP A 49 12.07 5.03 -1.59
N GLN A 50 13.19 5.75 -1.56
CA GLN A 50 13.30 7.06 -2.21
C GLN A 50 13.06 6.99 -3.72
N ASN A 51 13.45 5.89 -4.39
CA ASN A 51 13.16 5.73 -5.82
C ASN A 51 11.65 5.63 -6.07
N ILE A 52 10.92 4.89 -5.24
CA ILE A 52 9.45 4.77 -5.36
C ILE A 52 8.78 6.13 -5.14
N GLN A 53 9.18 6.86 -4.09
CA GLN A 53 8.66 8.19 -3.81
C GLN A 53 8.91 9.16 -4.97
N ASN A 54 10.13 9.15 -5.55
CA ASN A 54 10.46 9.96 -6.71
C ASN A 54 9.61 9.59 -7.93
N ILE A 55 9.42 8.29 -8.22
CA ILE A 55 8.57 7.83 -9.32
C ILE A 55 7.14 8.36 -9.16
N ILE A 56 6.56 8.25 -7.96
CA ILE A 56 5.20 8.74 -7.69
C ILE A 56 5.14 10.26 -7.86
N CYS A 57 6.13 10.99 -7.37
CA CYS A 57 6.26 12.44 -7.55
C CYS A 57 6.31 12.84 -9.03
N ASP A 58 7.17 12.19 -9.80
CA ASP A 58 7.40 12.50 -11.21
C ASP A 58 6.11 12.23 -12.01
N LEU A 59 5.48 11.08 -11.81
CA LEU A 59 4.23 10.72 -12.49
C LEU A 59 3.05 11.63 -12.10
N THR A 60 3.06 12.17 -10.88
CA THR A 60 2.06 13.17 -10.47
C THR A 60 2.34 14.52 -11.14
N THR A 61 3.62 14.87 -11.33
CA THR A 61 4.06 16.12 -11.95
C THR A 61 3.82 16.12 -13.47
N THR A 62 3.99 14.97 -14.13
CA THR A 62 3.67 14.78 -15.56
C THR A 62 2.16 14.69 -15.82
N GLY A 63 1.36 14.47 -14.79
CA GLY A 63 -0.10 14.33 -14.88
C GLY A 63 -0.58 12.90 -15.17
N ASP A 64 0.33 11.92 -15.18
CA ASP A 64 -0.01 10.50 -15.33
C ASP A 64 -0.76 9.97 -14.11
N LEU A 65 -0.37 10.41 -12.91
CA LEU A 65 -1.09 10.17 -11.65
C LEU A 65 -1.84 11.42 -11.20
N ARG A 66 -2.95 11.21 -10.48
CA ARG A 66 -3.81 12.30 -9.99
C ARG A 66 -3.11 13.08 -8.89
N ASN A 67 -3.00 14.39 -9.07
CA ASN A 67 -2.53 15.32 -8.07
C ASN A 67 -3.67 15.70 -7.09
N ASN A 68 -3.99 14.81 -6.14
CA ASN A 68 -5.01 15.02 -5.12
C ASN A 68 -4.48 14.55 -3.74
N PRO A 69 -4.63 15.35 -2.67
CA PRO A 69 -4.17 14.98 -1.32
C PRO A 69 -4.90 13.78 -0.70
N ASP A 70 -6.10 13.45 -1.18
CA ASP A 70 -6.90 12.30 -0.71
C ASP A 70 -6.58 11.00 -1.48
N CYS A 71 -5.61 11.03 -2.41
CA CYS A 71 -5.22 9.85 -3.19
C CYS A 71 -4.15 9.00 -2.48
N ILE A 72 -4.35 7.69 -2.53
CA ILE A 72 -3.36 6.68 -2.17
C ILE A 72 -2.74 6.13 -3.45
N ASN A 73 -1.41 6.16 -3.53
CA ASN A 73 -0.67 5.64 -4.69
C ASN A 73 -0.25 4.18 -4.42
N LEU A 74 -0.83 3.23 -5.14
CA LEU A 74 -0.48 1.81 -5.03
C LEU A 74 0.62 1.48 -6.04
N PHE A 75 1.81 1.13 -5.55
CA PHE A 75 2.98 0.79 -6.36
C PHE A 75 3.15 -0.72 -6.44
N LEU A 76 2.63 -1.34 -7.51
CA LEU A 76 2.72 -2.77 -7.74
C LEU A 76 3.94 -3.08 -8.59
N THR A 77 4.71 -4.11 -8.23
CA THR A 77 5.93 -4.47 -8.95
C THR A 77 5.79 -5.70 -9.83
N SER A 78 6.76 -5.89 -10.72
CA SER A 78 7.04 -7.15 -11.40
C SER A 78 8.01 -8.01 -10.58
N PRO A 79 8.09 -9.34 -10.82
CA PRO A 79 8.92 -10.26 -10.01
C PRO A 79 10.43 -9.96 -10.00
N ASP A 80 10.92 -9.27 -11.03
CA ASP A 80 12.34 -8.90 -11.17
C ASP A 80 12.75 -7.73 -10.26
N ILE A 81 11.80 -6.99 -9.69
CA ILE A 81 12.09 -5.88 -8.77
C ILE A 81 12.57 -6.38 -7.40
N GLN A 82 13.76 -5.94 -7.03
CA GLN A 82 14.25 -5.91 -5.67
C GLN A 82 13.94 -4.55 -5.06
N GLN A 83 13.48 -4.54 -3.81
CA GLN A 83 13.25 -3.30 -3.09
C GLN A 83 13.82 -3.37 -1.67
N SER A 84 14.38 -2.25 -1.21
CA SER A 84 14.90 -2.10 0.14
C SER A 84 14.57 -0.73 0.73
N ILE A 85 14.02 -0.72 1.95
CA ILE A 85 13.86 0.50 2.76
C ILE A 85 15.19 0.85 3.43
N SER A 86 15.94 -0.16 3.86
CA SER A 86 17.28 -0.02 4.45
C SER A 86 18.17 -1.21 4.03
N PRO A 87 19.49 -1.18 4.27
CA PRO A 87 20.38 -2.29 3.92
C PRO A 87 19.95 -3.67 4.47
N ASN A 88 19.26 -3.70 5.62
CA ASN A 88 18.81 -4.94 6.28
C ASN A 88 17.29 -5.11 6.28
N THR A 89 16.56 -4.20 5.64
CA THR A 89 15.09 -4.21 5.58
C THR A 89 14.68 -4.27 4.13
N THR A 90 14.45 -5.49 3.64
CA THR A 90 14.29 -5.79 2.22
C THR A 90 12.99 -6.54 1.94
N PHE A 91 12.43 -6.28 0.76
CA PHE A 91 11.37 -7.08 0.18
C PHE A 91 11.82 -8.54 0.06
N CYS A 92 10.94 -9.48 0.41
CA CYS A 92 11.18 -10.93 0.53
C CYS A 92 11.99 -11.37 1.77
N GLY A 93 12.56 -10.43 2.52
CA GLY A 93 13.30 -10.72 3.75
C GLY A 93 12.51 -10.38 5.00
N ILE A 94 12.05 -9.13 5.11
CA ILE A 94 11.36 -8.60 6.30
C ILE A 94 9.89 -8.31 6.01
N TYR A 95 9.56 -7.93 4.78
CA TYR A 95 8.20 -7.54 4.40
C TYR A 95 7.86 -7.98 2.97
N CYS A 96 6.56 -7.98 2.68
CA CYS A 96 5.99 -8.27 1.37
C CYS A 96 5.32 -7.04 0.73
N GLY A 97 4.86 -6.11 1.57
CA GLY A 97 4.43 -4.77 1.24
C GLY A 97 4.78 -3.83 2.38
N TYR A 98 4.50 -2.55 2.20
CA TYR A 98 4.45 -1.57 3.28
C TYR A 98 3.68 -0.35 2.78
N HIS A 99 3.10 0.42 3.71
CA HIS A 99 2.57 1.73 3.43
C HIS A 99 3.36 2.85 4.09
N GLY A 100 3.12 4.07 3.63
CA GLY A 100 3.71 5.25 4.23
C GLY A 100 3.27 6.53 3.57
N TYR A 101 3.95 7.60 3.98
CA TYR A 101 3.73 8.93 3.44
C TYR A 101 5.05 9.65 3.21
N PHE A 102 5.02 10.61 2.30
CA PHE A 102 6.17 11.47 2.01
C PHE A 102 5.69 12.83 1.50
N SER A 103 6.59 13.79 1.43
CA SER A 103 6.31 15.11 0.86
C SER A 103 6.73 15.18 -0.59
N CYS A 104 5.80 15.59 -1.46
CA CYS A 104 6.06 15.90 -2.86
C CYS A 104 5.77 17.39 -3.10
N GLY A 105 6.81 18.22 -3.07
CA GLY A 105 6.64 19.66 -2.99
C GLY A 105 5.94 20.06 -1.70
N SER A 106 4.82 20.80 -1.79
CA SER A 106 4.03 21.23 -0.62
C SER A 106 2.90 20.27 -0.24
N GLN A 107 2.76 19.13 -0.92
CA GLN A 107 1.68 18.18 -0.65
C GLN A 107 2.23 16.91 0.00
N THR A 108 1.61 16.49 1.10
CA THR A 108 1.76 15.13 1.62
C THR A 108 1.12 14.14 0.65
N ARG A 109 1.80 13.02 0.41
CA ARG A 109 1.35 11.91 -0.41
C ARG A 109 1.31 10.64 0.41
N PHE A 110 0.28 9.85 0.20
CA PHE A 110 0.14 8.51 0.76
C PHE A 110 0.42 7.48 -0.33
N TYR A 111 1.11 6.41 0.02
CA TYR A 111 1.45 5.35 -0.91
C TYR A 111 1.59 4.01 -0.19
N ALA A 112 1.46 2.94 -0.97
CA ALA A 112 1.82 1.60 -0.54
C ALA A 112 2.66 0.92 -1.62
N PHE A 113 3.74 0.29 -1.20
CA PHE A 113 4.51 -0.64 -1.99
C PHE A 113 3.89 -2.04 -1.89
N VAL A 114 3.67 -2.67 -3.04
CA VAL A 114 3.15 -4.04 -3.14
C VAL A 114 4.14 -4.85 -3.96
N GLY A 115 4.92 -5.68 -3.27
CA GLY A 115 5.90 -6.56 -3.89
C GLY A 115 5.24 -7.74 -4.61
N ASN A 116 5.75 -8.12 -5.79
CA ASN A 116 5.29 -9.32 -6.47
C ASN A 116 5.90 -10.59 -5.85
N PRO A 117 5.08 -11.45 -5.22
CA PRO A 117 5.56 -12.59 -4.45
C PRO A 117 6.11 -13.72 -5.32
N ASP A 118 5.93 -13.70 -6.65
CA ASP A 118 6.62 -14.64 -7.55
C ASP A 118 8.14 -14.50 -7.48
N ARG A 119 8.66 -13.36 -6.99
CA ARG A 119 10.08 -13.20 -6.66
C ARG A 119 10.54 -14.15 -5.56
N CYS A 120 9.69 -14.38 -4.57
CA CYS A 120 9.99 -15.14 -3.36
C CYS A 120 8.76 -15.92 -2.86
N PRO A 121 8.32 -16.95 -3.61
CA PRO A 121 7.09 -17.67 -3.29
C PRO A 121 7.10 -18.32 -1.91
N SER A 122 8.27 -18.64 -1.36
CA SER A 122 8.39 -19.22 -0.02
C SER A 122 8.14 -18.22 1.12
N SER A 123 8.24 -16.91 0.86
CA SER A 123 8.17 -15.87 1.89
C SER A 123 6.88 -15.06 1.82
N CYS A 124 6.45 -14.69 0.61
CA CYS A 124 5.38 -13.71 0.41
C CYS A 124 4.13 -14.25 -0.29
N ASN A 125 4.14 -15.50 -0.77
CA ASN A 125 2.92 -16.13 -1.27
C ASN A 125 2.12 -16.77 -0.13
N PRO A 126 0.79 -16.84 -0.27
CA PRO A 126 -0.06 -17.48 0.71
C PRO A 126 0.23 -18.99 0.76
N VAL A 127 0.17 -19.60 1.95
CA VAL A 127 0.54 -21.02 2.16
C VAL A 127 -0.29 -22.01 1.33
N ASN A 128 -1.49 -21.61 0.90
CA ASN A 128 -2.41 -22.40 0.09
C ASN A 128 -2.27 -22.15 -1.42
N MET A 129 -1.05 -21.93 -1.93
CA MET A 129 -0.76 -21.71 -3.36
C MET A 129 -1.45 -22.70 -4.31
N ASN A 130 -1.57 -23.97 -3.92
CA ASN A 130 -2.23 -25.02 -4.72
C ASN A 130 -3.75 -24.85 -4.89
N ALA A 131 -4.36 -23.94 -4.12
CA ALA A 131 -5.79 -23.63 -4.15
C ALA A 131 -6.07 -22.29 -4.84
N SER A 132 -5.11 -21.74 -5.59
CA SER A 132 -5.31 -20.52 -6.37
C SER A 132 -6.53 -20.66 -7.28
N PRO A 133 -7.53 -19.78 -7.19
CA PRO A 133 -8.75 -19.88 -8.01
C PRO A 133 -8.52 -19.55 -9.48
N ASN A 134 -7.38 -18.93 -9.81
CA ASN A 134 -7.03 -18.45 -11.14
C ASN A 134 -5.67 -19.00 -11.64
N ASN A 135 -5.08 -19.95 -10.91
CA ASN A 135 -3.75 -20.53 -11.17
C ASN A 135 -2.62 -19.49 -11.27
N ASN A 136 -2.80 -18.31 -10.65
CA ASN A 136 -1.82 -17.23 -10.61
C ASN A 136 -1.60 -16.81 -9.15
N THR A 137 -0.76 -17.59 -8.48
CA THR A 137 -0.41 -17.37 -7.06
C THR A 137 0.23 -16.01 -6.83
N GLY A 138 1.03 -15.52 -7.79
CA GLY A 138 1.62 -14.19 -7.75
C GLY A 138 0.57 -13.08 -7.67
N ALA A 139 -0.46 -13.17 -8.51
CA ALA A 139 -1.59 -12.23 -8.49
C ALA A 139 -2.41 -12.36 -7.20
N ASP A 140 -2.65 -13.58 -6.71
CA ASP A 140 -3.36 -13.79 -5.44
C ASP A 140 -2.61 -13.18 -4.25
N GLY A 141 -1.29 -13.36 -4.20
CA GLY A 141 -0.44 -12.77 -3.18
C GLY A 141 -0.35 -11.24 -3.29
N ILE A 142 -0.27 -10.69 -4.51
CA ILE A 142 -0.36 -9.23 -4.73
C ILE A 142 -1.68 -8.69 -4.18
N ILE A 143 -2.82 -9.35 -4.47
CA ILE A 143 -4.13 -8.89 -4.00
C ILE A 143 -4.19 -8.92 -2.47
N ASN A 144 -3.61 -9.94 -1.84
CA ASN A 144 -3.54 -10.04 -0.38
C ASN A 144 -2.76 -8.88 0.23
N VAL A 145 -1.51 -8.67 -0.22
CA VAL A 145 -0.65 -7.58 0.26
C VAL A 145 -1.28 -6.22 -0.05
N LEU A 146 -1.75 -5.99 -1.28
CA LEU A 146 -2.43 -4.76 -1.67
C LEU A 146 -3.60 -4.43 -0.75
N THR A 147 -4.41 -5.44 -0.42
CA THR A 147 -5.56 -5.26 0.47
C THR A 147 -5.11 -4.85 1.86
N HIS A 148 -4.12 -5.55 2.43
CA HIS A 148 -3.56 -5.26 3.74
C HIS A 148 -3.03 -3.82 3.80
N GLU A 149 -2.09 -3.47 2.90
CA GLU A 149 -1.47 -2.14 2.90
C GLU A 149 -2.48 -1.02 2.65
N LEU A 150 -3.49 -1.27 1.80
CA LEU A 150 -4.53 -0.27 1.52
C LEU A 150 -5.39 0.01 2.76
N MET A 151 -5.78 -1.02 3.53
CA MET A 151 -6.58 -0.81 4.74
C MET A 151 -5.78 -0.07 5.81
N GLU A 152 -4.50 -0.38 5.96
CA GLU A 152 -3.63 0.31 6.92
C GLU A 152 -3.31 1.74 6.51
N THR A 153 -3.13 2.00 5.20
CA THR A 153 -2.99 3.39 4.71
C THR A 153 -4.24 4.23 5.03
N ILE A 154 -5.44 3.62 5.04
CA ILE A 154 -6.70 4.32 5.27
C ILE A 154 -6.92 4.59 6.76
N SER A 155 -6.64 3.60 7.60
CA SER A 155 -6.79 3.70 9.06
C SER A 155 -5.65 4.50 9.70
N ASN A 156 -4.45 4.48 9.12
CA ASN A 156 -3.24 5.07 9.67
C ASN A 156 -2.34 5.78 8.64
N PRO A 157 -2.85 6.77 7.90
CA PRO A 157 -2.15 7.38 6.76
C PRO A 157 -0.82 8.07 7.11
N LEU A 158 -0.67 8.53 8.36
CA LEU A 158 0.50 9.27 8.85
C LEU A 158 1.37 8.46 9.82
N LEU A 159 1.12 7.15 9.93
CA LEU A 159 1.85 6.24 10.83
C LEU A 159 1.80 6.66 12.31
N ASN A 160 0.74 7.34 12.72
CA ASN A 160 0.57 7.89 14.07
C ASN A 160 -0.89 7.84 14.58
N ALA A 161 -1.72 6.99 13.96
CA ALA A 161 -3.14 6.86 14.26
C ALA A 161 -3.48 5.45 14.77
N TRP A 162 -4.28 4.66 14.05
CA TRP A 162 -4.91 3.46 14.61
C TRP A 162 -3.99 2.24 14.59
N PHE A 163 -3.33 1.99 15.72
CA PHE A 163 -2.60 0.77 16.02
C PHE A 163 -2.86 0.36 17.48
N ASP A 164 -2.62 -0.90 17.82
CA ASP A 164 -2.77 -1.41 19.18
C ASP A 164 -1.57 -1.08 20.09
N CYS A 165 -1.61 -1.49 21.35
CA CYS A 165 -0.50 -1.22 22.28
C CYS A 165 0.82 -1.92 21.93
N GLN A 166 0.81 -2.87 20.99
CA GLN A 166 1.99 -3.57 20.50
C GLN A 166 2.49 -2.99 19.17
N GLY A 167 1.79 -2.01 18.59
CA GLY A 167 2.12 -1.40 17.31
C GLY A 167 1.48 -2.07 16.10
N TYR A 168 0.62 -3.06 16.29
CA TYR A 168 -0.07 -3.73 15.18
C TYR A 168 -1.26 -2.92 14.71
N GLU A 169 -1.38 -2.79 13.40
CA GLU A 169 -2.46 -2.09 12.74
C GLU A 169 -3.68 -3.01 12.58
N ASN A 170 -4.69 -2.53 11.87
CA ASN A 170 -5.95 -3.24 11.68
C ASN A 170 -5.82 -4.47 10.78
N ALA A 171 -4.98 -4.43 9.74
CA ALA A 171 -4.83 -5.54 8.80
C ALA A 171 -3.77 -6.58 9.23
N ASP A 172 -2.97 -6.27 10.26
CA ASP A 172 -2.09 -7.21 10.98
C ASP A 172 -2.83 -8.28 11.80
N LYS A 173 -4.13 -8.09 12.04
CA LYS A 173 -4.93 -8.98 12.89
C LYS A 173 -5.44 -10.19 12.09
N TRP A 174 -5.16 -11.37 12.64
CA TRP A 174 -5.57 -12.69 12.12
C TRP A 174 -7.06 -12.99 12.32
#